data_AF-A0A9W7B3Q6-F1
#
_entry.id   AF-A0A9W7B3Q6-F1
#
_cell.length_a   1.000
_cell.length_b   1.000
_cell.length_c   1.000
_cell.angle_alpha   90.00
_cell.angle_beta   90.00
_cell.angle_gamma   90.00
#
_symmetry.space_group_name_H-M   'P 1'
#
loop_
_entity.id
_entity.type
_entity.pdbx_description
1 polymer ?
#
loop_
_entity_poly.entity_id
_entity_poly.type
_entity_poly.pdbx_seq_one_letter_code
_entity_poly.pdbx_strand_id
1 'polypeptide(L)'
;MQKLPEVKRFIKDTPDDPHASLYLPHVTINFKSGKPPVLIIYESEVEFERINLNTFTTDEIHELMKKKGFPKSGGNVLEEEDEEDCGGGDLGGEGECTAKPY
;
A
#
# COMPACT_ATOMS: atom_id res chain seq x y z
N MET A 1 13.18 -32.03 0.04
CA MET A 1 12.83 -31.01 1.07
C MET A 1 11.89 -30.01 0.41
N GLN A 2 10.60 -30.05 0.73
CA GLN A 2 9.65 -29.07 0.20
C GLN A 2 9.85 -27.79 1.00
N LYS A 3 10.51 -26.78 0.39
CA LYS A 3 10.55 -25.42 0.94
C LYS A 3 9.09 -24.99 1.07
N LEU A 4 8.60 -24.88 2.29
CA LEU A 4 7.31 -24.25 2.52
C LEU A 4 7.42 -22.83 1.92
N PRO A 5 6.51 -22.41 1.03
CA PRO A 5 6.58 -21.07 0.48
C PRO A 5 6.51 -20.08 1.64
N GLU A 6 7.38 -19.07 1.64
CA GLU A 6 7.50 -18.06 2.72
C GLU A 6 6.13 -17.44 3.06
N VAL A 7 5.22 -17.34 2.09
CA VAL A 7 3.83 -16.91 2.31
C VAL A 7 3.06 -17.79 3.31
N LYS A 8 3.27 -19.11 3.28
CA LYS A 8 2.64 -20.03 4.23
C LYS A 8 3.20 -19.84 5.64
N ARG A 9 4.45 -19.41 5.74
CA ARG A 9 5.07 -19.00 6.99
C ARG A 9 4.45 -17.70 7.49
N PHE A 10 4.34 -16.65 6.67
CA PHE A 10 3.62 -15.41 7.03
C PHE A 10 2.20 -15.65 7.60
N ILE A 11 1.48 -16.63 7.05
CA ILE A 11 0.10 -16.93 7.48
C ILE A 11 0.04 -17.87 8.70
N LYS A 12 1.05 -18.73 8.93
CA LYS A 12 1.02 -19.80 9.94
C LYS A 12 2.23 -19.84 10.89
N ASP A 13 3.13 -18.85 10.89
CA ASP A 13 4.42 -18.95 11.60
C ASP A 13 4.26 -19.25 13.09
N THR A 14 3.21 -18.70 13.69
CA THR A 14 2.93 -18.79 15.12
C THR A 14 1.47 -19.16 15.34
N PRO A 15 1.18 -20.21 16.12
CA PRO A 15 -0.19 -20.64 16.42
C PRO A 15 -0.96 -19.60 17.24
N ASP A 16 -0.25 -18.74 17.98
CA ASP A 16 -0.84 -17.74 18.88
C ASP A 16 -0.97 -16.34 18.24
N ASP A 17 -0.14 -15.98 17.26
CA ASP A 17 -0.17 -14.66 16.61
C ASP A 17 0.49 -14.65 15.21
N PRO A 18 -0.21 -15.05 14.15
CA PRO A 18 0.37 -15.04 12.80
C PRO A 18 0.63 -13.60 12.32
N HIS A 19 1.70 -13.38 11.56
CA HIS A 19 2.06 -12.05 11.02
C HIS A 19 0.91 -11.36 10.25
N ALA A 20 0.04 -12.15 9.63
CA ALA A 20 -1.14 -11.66 8.94
C ALA A 20 -2.21 -11.07 9.90
N SER A 21 -2.27 -11.51 11.16
CA SER A 21 -3.16 -10.93 12.20
C SER A 21 -2.89 -9.46 12.46
N LEU A 22 -1.66 -9.01 12.22
CA LEU A 22 -1.25 -7.62 12.38
C LEU A 22 -1.98 -6.69 11.41
N TYR A 23 -2.66 -7.20 10.38
CA TYR A 23 -3.43 -6.41 9.43
C TYR A 23 -4.95 -6.58 9.61
N LEU A 24 -5.39 -7.33 10.62
CA LEU A 24 -6.80 -7.39 11.01
C LEU A 24 -7.21 -6.07 11.66
N PRO A 25 -8.42 -5.55 11.38
CA PRO A 25 -9.52 -6.19 10.66
C PRO A 25 -9.52 -6.00 9.12
N HIS A 26 -8.57 -5.25 8.57
CA HIS A 26 -8.60 -4.79 7.17
C HIS A 26 -8.25 -5.89 6.15
N VAL A 27 -7.58 -6.96 6.57
CA VAL A 27 -7.17 -8.07 5.70
C VAL A 27 -7.86 -9.37 6.10
N THR A 28 -8.55 -10.01 5.15
CA THR A 28 -9.17 -11.32 5.35
C THR A 28 -8.33 -12.43 4.72
N ILE A 29 -8.03 -13.49 5.50
CA ILE A 29 -7.24 -14.63 5.04
C ILE A 29 -8.18 -15.74 4.56
N ASN A 30 -8.12 -16.06 3.27
CA ASN A 30 -8.90 -17.13 2.66
C ASN A 30 -8.00 -18.29 2.20
N PHE A 31 -8.07 -19.43 2.89
CA PHE A 31 -7.31 -20.62 2.52
C PHE A 31 -8.02 -21.42 1.43
N LYS A 32 -7.45 -21.45 0.21
CA LYS A 32 -7.92 -22.30 -0.89
C LYS A 32 -6.87 -23.38 -1.19
N SER A 33 -7.20 -24.64 -0.92
CA SER A 33 -6.31 -25.78 -1.18
C SER A 33 -6.01 -25.92 -2.68
N GLY A 34 -4.77 -26.27 -3.01
CA GLY A 34 -4.33 -26.48 -4.41
C GLY A 34 -4.21 -25.22 -5.27
N LYS A 35 -4.43 -24.03 -4.69
CA LYS A 35 -4.25 -22.75 -5.40
C LYS A 35 -3.00 -22.01 -4.89
N PRO A 36 -2.30 -21.27 -5.78
CA PRO A 36 -1.19 -20.42 -5.35
C PRO A 36 -1.70 -19.30 -4.43
N PRO A 37 -0.84 -18.77 -3.55
CA PRO A 37 -1.21 -17.64 -2.72
C PRO A 37 -1.32 -16.36 -3.54
N VAL A 38 -2.39 -15.60 -3.31
CA VAL A 38 -2.71 -14.38 -4.05
C VAL A 38 -3.26 -13.35 -3.07
N LEU A 39 -2.79 -12.11 -3.17
CA LEU A 39 -3.40 -10.96 -2.54
C LEU A 39 -4.43 -10.35 -3.50
N ILE A 40 -5.63 -10.11 -3.01
CA ILE A 40 -6.69 -9.43 -3.76
C ILE A 40 -7.07 -8.18 -2.96
N ILE A 41 -6.96 -7.02 -3.59
CA ILE A 41 -7.35 -5.74 -3.04
C ILE A 41 -8.72 -5.41 -3.61
N TYR A 42 -9.69 -5.22 -2.73
CA TYR A 42 -11.05 -4.81 -3.08
C TYR A 42 -11.20 -3.32 -2.79
N GLU A 43 -11.75 -2.58 -3.75
CA GLU A 43 -12.19 -1.20 -3.55
C GLU A 43 -13.72 -1.19 -3.62
N SER A 44 -14.36 -0.88 -2.49
CA SER A 44 -15.80 -1.07 -2.27
C SER A 44 -16.25 -2.53 -2.46
N GLU A 45 -16.61 -2.90 -3.69
CA GLU A 45 -17.09 -4.25 -4.06
C GLU A 45 -16.44 -4.78 -5.35
N VAL A 46 -15.47 -4.05 -5.90
CA VAL A 46 -14.79 -4.40 -7.15
C VAL A 46 -13.37 -4.86 -6.84
N GLU A 47 -12.95 -5.97 -7.48
CA GLU A 47 -11.55 -6.39 -7.46
C GLU A 47 -10.70 -5.33 -8.16
N PHE A 48 -10.01 -4.51 -7.38
CA PHE A 48 -9.15 -3.46 -7.90
C PHE A 48 -7.82 -4.05 -8.39
N GLU A 49 -7.21 -4.93 -7.59
CA GLU A 49 -5.88 -5.46 -7.90
C GLU A 49 -5.70 -6.89 -7.39
N ARG A 50 -4.99 -7.69 -8.18
CA ARG A 50 -4.68 -9.09 -7.88
C ARG A 50 -3.20 -9.37 -8.07
N ILE A 51 -2.51 -9.70 -6.98
CA ILE A 51 -1.06 -9.88 -6.94
C ILE A 51 -0.73 -11.30 -6.52
N ASN A 52 0.06 -12.02 -7.33
CA ASN A 52 0.51 -13.37 -7.00
C ASN A 52 1.66 -13.30 -5.98
N LEU A 53 1.47 -13.85 -4.78
CA LEU A 53 2.46 -13.80 -3.71
C LEU A 53 3.49 -14.93 -3.76
N ASN A 54 3.38 -15.85 -4.72
CA ASN A 54 4.17 -17.09 -4.74
C ASN A 54 5.69 -16.86 -4.84
N THR A 55 6.12 -15.73 -5.39
CA THR A 55 7.54 -15.34 -5.52
C THR A 55 8.01 -14.39 -4.43
N PHE A 56 7.10 -13.92 -3.58
CA PHE A 56 7.39 -12.92 -2.55
C PHE A 56 7.80 -13.59 -1.25
N THR A 57 8.77 -12.99 -0.59
CA THR A 57 9.19 -13.29 0.77
C THR A 57 8.24 -12.63 1.78
N THR A 58 8.28 -13.09 3.03
CA THR A 58 7.49 -12.51 4.12
C THR A 58 7.73 -11.00 4.28
N ASP A 59 8.99 -10.55 4.16
CA ASP A 59 9.35 -9.14 4.30
C ASP A 59 8.79 -8.29 3.15
N GLU A 60 8.88 -8.77 1.91
CA GLU A 60 8.32 -8.07 0.75
C GLU A 60 6.78 -7.97 0.84
N ILE A 61 6.11 -8.95 1.44
CA ILE A 61 4.66 -8.88 1.70
C ILE A 61 4.36 -7.78 2.72
N HIS A 62 5.16 -7.66 3.79
CA HIS A 62 5.00 -6.59 4.77
C HIS A 62 5.18 -5.20 4.14
N GLU A 63 6.20 -5.03 3.28
CA GLU A 63 6.43 -3.79 2.54
C GLU A 63 5.29 -3.46 1.59
N LEU A 64 4.78 -4.47 0.86
CA LEU A 64 3.65 -4.30 -0.04
C LEU A 64 2.39 -3.86 0.71
N MET A 65 2.09 -4.48 1.84
CA MET A 65 0.96 -4.07 2.69
C MET A 65 1.11 -2.64 3.19
N LYS A 66 2.32 -2.24 3.61
CA LYS A 66 2.62 -0.86 4.02
C LYS A 66 2.44 0.12 2.87
N LYS A 67 2.98 -0.19 1.69
CA LYS A 67 2.88 0.65 0.48
C LYS A 67 1.44 0.85 0.02
N LYS A 68 0.57 -0.15 0.24
CA LYS A 68 -0.86 -0.07 -0.07
C LYS A 68 -1.67 0.63 1.03
N GLY A 69 -1.04 1.03 2.13
CA GLY A 69 -1.68 1.76 3.22
C GLY A 69 -2.46 0.87 4.20
N PHE A 70 -2.22 -0.44 4.25
CA PHE A 70 -2.85 -1.29 5.26
C PHE A 70 -2.22 -1.05 6.63
N PRO A 71 -2.96 -0.51 7.61
CA PRO A 71 -2.42 -0.21 8.92
C PRO A 71 -2.07 -1.50 9.65
N LYS A 72 -0.90 -1.50 10.30
CA LYS A 72 -0.50 -2.58 11.20
C LYS A 72 -1.10 -2.30 12.57
N SER A 73 -1.90 -3.23 13.10
CA SER A 73 -2.42 -3.24 14.47
C SER A 73 -1.23 -3.33 15.44
N GLY A 74 -0.67 -2.17 15.79
CA GLY A 74 0.54 -2.03 16.62
C GLY A 74 1.58 -1.02 16.11
N GLY A 75 1.39 -0.40 14.93
CA GLY A 75 2.29 0.61 14.40
C GLY A 75 1.52 1.85 13.94
N ASN A 76 1.76 2.97 14.62
CA ASN A 76 1.25 4.31 14.30
C ASN A 76 1.48 4.62 12.81
N VAL A 77 0.41 4.71 12.01
CA VAL A 77 0.50 5.18 10.62
C VAL A 77 0.49 6.70 10.68
N LEU A 78 1.66 7.31 10.45
CA LEU A 78 1.73 8.72 10.04
C LEU A 78 1.46 8.72 8.54
N GLU A 79 0.34 9.32 8.17
CA GLU A 79 0.02 9.70 6.81
C GLU A 79 1.08 10.74 6.40
N GLU A 80 2.04 10.34 5.56
CA GLU A 80 2.87 11.30 4.84
C GLU A 80 2.08 11.67 3.60
N GLU A 81 1.44 12.83 3.69
CA GLU A 81 0.75 13.51 2.61
C GLU A 81 1.81 13.89 1.57
N ASP A 82 1.90 13.15 0.46
CA ASP A 82 2.59 13.62 -0.74
C ASP A 82 1.73 14.74 -1.36
N GLU A 83 1.78 15.93 -0.74
CA GLU A 83 1.40 17.19 -1.35
C GLU A 83 2.36 17.47 -2.50
N GLU A 84 2.00 17.07 -3.73
CA GLU A 84 2.57 17.72 -4.91
C GLU A 84 1.93 19.12 -5.09
N ASP A 85 2.30 20.06 -4.21
CA ASP A 85 2.20 21.48 -4.48
C ASP A 85 3.32 21.87 -5.46
N CYS A 86 3.07 21.70 -6.75
CA CYS A 86 3.85 22.40 -7.77
C CYS A 86 3.29 23.83 -7.92
N GLY A 87 3.39 24.63 -6.86
CA GLY A 87 3.18 26.07 -6.86
C GLY A 87 4.28 26.79 -7.66
N GLY A 88 4.24 26.66 -8.99
CA GLY A 88 5.08 27.41 -9.91
C GLY A 88 4.47 28.78 -10.22
N GLY A 89 4.74 29.76 -9.38
CA GLY A 89 4.49 31.16 -9.71
C GLY A 89 5.52 31.67 -10.73
N ASP A 90 5.06 32.13 -11.88
CA ASP A 90 5.81 33.07 -12.73
C ASP A 90 4.89 34.24 -13.08
N LEU A 91 4.98 35.28 -12.25
CA LEU A 91 4.43 36.60 -12.56
C LEU A 91 5.41 37.33 -13.48
N GLY A 92 5.40 36.95 -14.75
CA GLY A 92 6.00 37.73 -15.84
C GLY A 92 5.17 38.99 -16.08
N GLY A 93 5.57 40.10 -15.46
CA GLY A 93 4.99 41.41 -15.72
C GLY A 93 5.46 41.99 -17.05
N GLU A 94 4.53 42.25 -17.96
CA GLU A 94 4.71 43.13 -19.11
C GLU A 94 3.40 43.88 -19.39
N GLY A 95 3.48 45.21 -19.54
CA GLY A 95 2.35 46.06 -19.92
C GLY A 95 2.23 47.32 -19.05
N GLU A 96 3.04 48.34 -19.31
CA GLU A 96 2.65 49.52 -20.11
C GLU A 96 2.37 50.75 -19.22
N CYS A 97 3.42 51.48 -18.87
CA CYS A 97 3.32 52.79 -18.24
C CYS A 97 2.88 53.81 -19.28
N THR A 98 1.57 54.03 -19.45
CA THR A 98 1.07 55.16 -20.25
C THR A 98 1.25 56.46 -19.48
N ALA A 99 2.19 57.28 -19.96
CA ALA A 99 2.35 58.67 -19.55
C ALA A 99 1.23 59.53 -20.14
N LYS A 100 0.54 60.31 -19.30
CA LYS A 100 -0.17 61.53 -19.73
C LYS A 100 0.02 62.63 -18.68
N PRO A 101 0.75 63.71 -18.99
CA PRO A 101 0.59 64.97 -18.28
C PRO A 101 -0.58 65.77 -18.85
N TYR A 102 -1.16 66.55 -17.93
CA TYR A 102 -2.31 67.45 -17.98
C TYR A 102 -2.57 68.23 -19.28
#